data_AF-F9W9Y7-F1
#
_entry.id   AF-F9W9Y7-F1
#
_cell.length_a   1.000
_cell.length_b   1.000
_cell.length_c   1.000
_cell.angle_alpha   90.00
_cell.angle_beta   90.00
_cell.angle_gamma   90.00
#
_symmetry.space_group_name_H-M   'P 1'
#
loop_
_entity.id
_entity.type
_entity.pdbx_description
1 polymer ?
#
loop_
_entity_poly.entity_id
_entity_poly.type
_entity_poly.pdbx_seq_one_letter_code
_entity_poly.pdbx_strand_id
1 'polypeptide(L)'
;MQGRELALQFKRQGMCYDEVADVLWCSLCTNSEKLVVLSGSTVEKVLEHCKTRRHLHLMQDVTMKKHHCPVEINGRKILLDHICIYPATMFGRGKMLLDDTLGCVIAVDVCGGVKLVPRHKYTVVEFVLSPSKAPIPECPCYHTERVARSKKCTGDVPTWIRSHNNSIDGETALMKRRRISFGELNM
;
A
#
# COMPACT_ATOMS: atom_id res chain seq x y z
N MET A 1 5.95 34.63 21.42
CA MET A 1 5.10 34.57 20.20
C MET A 1 5.86 34.30 18.90
N GLN A 2 7.19 34.08 18.88
CA GLN A 2 7.92 34.04 17.59
C GLN A 2 8.07 32.65 16.95
N GLY A 3 8.35 31.58 17.72
CA GLY A 3 8.73 30.28 17.15
C GLY A 3 7.65 29.63 16.26
N ARG A 4 6.41 29.56 16.75
CA ARG A 4 5.27 28.96 16.01
C ARG A 4 4.94 29.73 14.73
N GLU A 5 4.94 31.06 14.79
CA GLU A 5 4.69 31.91 13.61
C GLU A 5 5.79 31.75 12.56
N LEU A 6 7.06 31.67 12.99
CA LEU A 6 8.18 31.42 12.08
C LEU A 6 8.09 30.04 11.42
N ALA A 7 7.72 29.00 12.17
CA ALA A 7 7.51 27.67 11.57
C ALA A 7 6.38 27.69 10.54
N LEU A 8 5.31 28.45 10.77
CA LEU A 8 4.22 28.62 9.80
C LEU A 8 4.69 29.39 8.56
N GLN A 9 5.38 30.52 8.73
CA GLN A 9 5.89 31.34 7.62
C GLN A 9 6.90 30.57 6.76
N PHE A 10 7.80 29.82 7.39
CA PHE A 10 8.88 29.07 6.72
C PHE A 10 8.58 27.57 6.57
N LYS A 11 7.29 27.19 6.61
CA LYS A 11 6.86 25.79 6.49
C LYS A 11 7.34 25.15 5.18
N ARG A 12 7.37 25.91 4.08
CA ARG A 12 7.82 25.43 2.76
C ARG A 12 9.32 25.13 2.73
N GLN A 13 10.09 25.82 3.56
CA GLN A 13 11.53 25.64 3.75
C GLN A 13 11.82 24.57 4.83
N GLY A 14 10.79 23.86 5.30
CA GLY A 14 10.94 22.76 6.26
C GLY A 14 11.18 23.21 7.71
N MET A 15 10.85 24.45 8.07
CA MET A 15 10.85 24.85 9.48
C MET A 15 9.69 24.20 10.21
N CYS A 16 9.98 23.67 11.40
CA CYS A 16 9.04 23.01 12.30
C CYS A 16 9.26 23.56 13.71
N TYR A 17 8.20 23.62 14.50
CA TYR A 17 8.24 24.08 15.87
C TYR A 17 7.67 22.99 16.77
N ASP A 18 8.41 22.65 17.82
CA ASP A 18 7.98 21.75 18.88
C ASP A 18 7.43 22.59 20.04
N GLU A 19 6.12 22.44 20.32
CA GLU A 19 5.43 23.17 21.38
C GLU A 19 5.85 22.70 22.79
N VAL A 20 6.31 21.46 22.94
CA VAL A 20 6.70 20.88 24.24
C VAL A 20 8.11 21.32 24.61
N ALA A 21 9.02 21.30 23.64
CA ALA A 21 10.41 21.70 23.86
C ALA A 21 10.62 23.22 23.72
N ASP A 22 9.65 23.97 23.18
CA ASP A 22 9.77 25.37 22.76
C ASP A 22 10.95 25.59 21.79
N VAL A 23 11.10 24.66 20.84
CA VAL A 23 12.25 24.62 19.93
C VAL A 23 11.84 24.73 18.48
N LEU A 24 12.49 25.65 17.75
CA LEU A 24 12.44 25.72 16.30
C LEU A 24 13.53 24.83 15.69
N TRP A 25 13.15 23.94 14.79
CA TRP A 25 14.05 22.99 14.13
C TRP A 25 13.74 22.84 12.64
N CYS A 26 14.70 22.31 11.89
CA CYS A 26 14.59 22.14 10.45
C CYS A 26 14.40 20.66 10.08
N SER A 27 13.26 20.31 9.48
CA SER A 27 12.98 18.93 9.06
C SER A 27 13.83 18.46 7.89
N LEU A 28 14.28 19.40 7.04
CA LEU A 28 15.14 19.07 5.90
C LEU A 28 16.56 18.73 6.36
N CYS A 29 17.08 19.49 7.33
CA CYS A 29 18.47 19.37 7.77
C CYS A 29 18.67 18.34 8.89
N THR A 30 17.61 17.99 9.60
CA THR A 30 17.58 16.95 10.63
C THR A 30 17.66 15.57 9.99
N ASN A 31 18.54 14.71 10.51
CA ASN A 31 18.65 13.31 10.13
C ASN A 31 18.56 12.42 11.39
N SER A 32 18.62 11.10 11.19
CA SER A 32 18.56 10.11 12.29
C SER A 32 19.64 10.27 13.35
N GLU A 33 20.73 10.97 13.03
CA GLU A 33 21.89 11.14 13.91
C GLU A 33 21.92 12.51 14.60
N LYS A 34 21.28 13.53 14.03
CA LYS A 34 21.39 14.91 14.51
C LYS A 34 20.13 15.73 14.23
N LEU A 35 19.52 16.21 15.32
CA LEU A 35 18.50 17.25 15.29
C LEU A 35 19.16 18.61 15.07
N VAL A 36 18.75 19.32 14.02
CA VAL A 36 19.23 20.68 13.74
C VAL A 36 18.24 21.68 14.34
N VAL A 37 18.56 22.08 15.58
CA VAL A 37 17.85 23.11 16.35
C VAL A 37 18.43 24.48 16.03
N LEU A 38 17.58 25.49 15.83
CA LEU A 38 18.01 26.88 15.70
C LEU A 38 18.07 27.54 17.08
N SER A 39 19.26 27.99 17.47
CA SER A 39 19.50 28.70 18.73
C SER A 39 18.95 30.13 18.65
N GLY A 40 17.64 30.30 18.88
CA GLY A 40 16.94 31.57 18.89
C GLY A 40 15.93 31.69 17.75
N SER A 41 14.67 31.92 18.10
CA SER A 41 13.53 32.02 17.19
C SER A 41 13.41 33.43 16.59
N THR A 42 14.43 33.91 15.87
CA THR A 42 14.36 35.17 15.13
C THR A 42 14.35 34.93 13.63
N VAL A 43 13.75 35.85 12.86
CA VAL A 43 13.65 35.76 11.40
C VAL A 43 15.03 35.68 10.76
N GLU A 44 15.99 36.46 11.25
CA GLU A 44 17.34 36.55 10.69
C GLU A 44 18.07 35.22 10.78
N LYS A 45 17.95 34.52 11.92
CA LYS A 45 18.56 33.21 12.14
C LYS A 45 17.96 32.13 11.24
N VAL A 46 16.65 32.18 11.03
CA VAL A 46 15.98 31.27 10.09
C VAL A 46 16.46 31.52 8.66
N LEU A 47 16.55 32.78 8.25
CA LEU A 47 17.05 33.15 6.92
C LEU A 47 18.51 32.76 6.72
N GLU A 48 19.37 32.96 7.73
CA GLU A 48 20.76 32.55 7.71
C GLU A 48 20.90 31.03 7.56
N HIS A 49 20.11 30.25 8.32
CA HIS A 49 20.05 28.81 8.18
C HIS A 49 19.59 28.37 6.78
N CYS A 50 18.51 28.96 6.25
CA CYS A 50 17.97 28.64 4.93
C CYS A 50 18.94 28.96 3.79
N LYS A 51 19.84 29.94 3.97
CA LYS A 51 20.90 30.28 3.02
C LYS A 51 22.08 29.31 3.03
N THR A 52 22.19 28.44 4.03
CA THR A 52 23.32 27.49 4.08
C THR A 52 23.29 26.55 2.88
N ARG A 53 24.48 26.27 2.32
CA ARG A 53 24.62 25.41 1.13
C ARG A 53 23.99 24.02 1.34
N ARG A 54 24.12 23.47 2.55
CA ARG A 54 23.50 22.20 2.94
C ARG A 54 21.97 22.27 2.85
N HIS A 55 21.36 23.30 3.42
CA HIS A 55 19.91 23.47 3.39
C HIS A 55 19.39 23.59 1.96
N LEU A 56 20.03 24.43 1.14
CA LEU A 56 19.65 24.63 -0.26
C LEU A 56 19.72 23.34 -1.08
N HIS A 57 20.76 22.51 -0.91
CA HIS A 57 20.83 21.21 -1.56
C HIS A 57 19.70 20.27 -1.15
N LEU A 58 19.41 20.17 0.14
CA LEU A 58 18.34 19.30 0.65
C LEU A 58 16.96 19.78 0.18
N MET A 59 16.75 21.09 0.13
CA MET A 59 15.54 21.70 -0.41
C MET A 59 15.40 21.41 -1.91
N GLN A 60 16.49 21.50 -2.68
CA GLN A 60 16.50 21.15 -4.10
C GLN A 60 16.16 19.66 -4.31
N ASP A 61 16.75 18.75 -3.51
CA ASP A 61 16.47 17.31 -3.58
C ASP A 61 15.00 17.00 -3.29
N VAL A 62 14.41 17.62 -2.27
CA VAL A 62 12.98 17.42 -1.94
C VAL A 62 12.08 18.01 -3.02
N THR A 63 12.44 19.17 -3.57
CA THR A 63 11.70 19.80 -4.66
C THR A 63 11.78 18.96 -5.93
N MET A 64 12.95 18.42 -6.26
CA MET A 64 13.15 17.50 -7.38
C MET A 64 12.32 16.24 -7.20
N LYS A 65 12.31 15.61 -6.02
CA LYS A 65 11.45 14.44 -5.74
C LYS A 65 9.95 14.74 -5.87
N LYS A 66 9.53 15.97 -5.58
CA LYS A 66 8.12 16.39 -5.66
C LYS A 66 7.65 16.54 -7.10
N HIS A 67 8.52 17.05 -7.97
CA HIS A 67 8.17 17.38 -9.36
C HIS A 67 8.68 16.36 -10.38
N HIS A 68 9.61 15.51 -9.98
CA HIS A 68 10.24 14.56 -10.85
C HIS A 68 10.44 13.21 -10.17
N CYS A 69 10.27 12.13 -10.93
CA CYS A 69 10.52 10.77 -10.54
C CYS A 69 11.88 10.33 -11.11
N PRO A 70 12.97 10.38 -10.33
CA PRO A 70 14.23 9.82 -10.77
C PRO A 70 14.11 8.30 -10.76
N VAL A 71 14.29 7.65 -11.89
CA VAL A 71 14.25 6.19 -12.04
C VAL A 71 15.41 5.72 -12.90
N GLU A 72 15.78 4.46 -12.80
CA GLU A 72 16.72 3.83 -13.73
C GLU A 72 15.93 2.81 -14.56
N ILE A 73 15.92 2.95 -15.89
CA ILE A 73 15.27 1.98 -16.79
C ILE A 73 16.32 1.42 -17.73
N ASN A 74 16.53 0.10 -17.74
CA ASN A 74 17.57 -0.59 -18.52
C ASN A 74 18.97 0.03 -18.31
N GLY A 75 19.33 0.34 -17.06
CA GLY A 75 20.61 0.97 -16.71
C GLY A 75 20.72 2.47 -17.05
N ARG A 76 19.67 3.09 -17.61
CA ARG A 76 19.65 4.51 -17.94
C ARG A 76 18.90 5.30 -16.89
N LYS A 77 19.57 6.29 -16.30
CA LYS A 77 18.94 7.23 -15.35
C LYS A 77 18.04 8.19 -16.11
N ILE A 78 16.75 8.16 -15.79
CA ILE A 78 15.71 8.99 -16.40
C ILE A 78 15.05 9.81 -15.30
N LEU A 79 14.82 11.07 -15.59
CA LEU A 79 14.04 11.97 -14.74
C LEU A 79 12.70 12.19 -15.43
N LEU A 80 11.62 11.67 -14.84
CA LEU A 80 10.28 11.79 -15.41
C LEU A 80 9.49 12.88 -14.69
N ASP A 81 8.73 13.69 -15.44
CA ASP A 81 7.86 14.74 -14.88
C ASP A 81 6.64 14.17 -14.14
N HIS A 82 6.38 12.87 -14.32
CA HIS A 82 5.31 12.11 -13.68
C HIS A 82 5.78 10.72 -13.27
N ILE A 83 5.10 10.14 -12.28
CA ILE A 83 5.41 8.81 -11.73
C ILE A 83 4.76 7.66 -12.51
N CYS A 84 4.17 7.90 -13.69
CA CYS A 84 3.46 6.87 -14.45
C CYS A 84 4.05 6.75 -15.85
N ILE A 85 4.24 5.53 -16.32
CA ILE A 85 4.64 5.25 -17.71
C ILE A 85 3.73 4.19 -18.33
N TYR A 86 3.68 4.15 -19.66
CA TYR A 86 2.87 3.20 -20.41
C TYR A 86 3.79 2.25 -21.18
N PRO A 87 4.12 1.06 -20.63
CA PRO A 87 5.12 0.17 -21.23
C PRO A 87 4.80 -0.21 -22.67
N ALA A 88 3.53 -0.47 -22.98
CA ALA A 88 3.08 -0.82 -24.33
C ALA A 88 3.35 0.29 -25.36
N THR A 89 3.16 1.56 -24.94
CA THR A 89 3.37 2.74 -25.80
C THR A 89 4.85 3.09 -25.91
N MET A 90 5.61 2.94 -24.83
CA MET A 90 7.02 3.37 -24.76
C MET A 90 7.99 2.32 -25.29
N PHE A 91 7.72 1.03 -25.06
CA PHE A 91 8.64 -0.08 -25.37
C PHE A 91 8.06 -1.09 -26.35
N GLY A 92 6.77 -1.00 -26.68
CA GLY A 92 6.06 -1.91 -27.57
C GLY A 92 5.18 -2.93 -26.85
N ARG A 93 4.29 -3.58 -27.61
CA ARG A 93 3.34 -4.57 -27.07
C ARG A 93 4.08 -5.78 -26.50
N GLY A 94 3.54 -6.37 -25.42
CA GLY A 94 4.13 -7.53 -24.75
C GLY A 94 5.31 -7.22 -23.84
N LYS A 95 5.75 -5.96 -23.77
CA LYS A 95 6.80 -5.51 -22.85
C LYS A 95 6.21 -5.14 -21.50
N MET A 96 6.89 -5.59 -20.44
CA MET A 96 6.56 -5.32 -19.04
C MET A 96 7.79 -4.72 -18.34
N LEU A 97 7.60 -4.26 -17.10
CA LEU A 97 8.69 -3.76 -16.27
C LEU A 97 8.94 -4.71 -15.11
N LEU A 98 10.17 -5.20 -15.00
CA LEU A 98 10.71 -5.83 -13.81
C LEU A 98 11.30 -4.74 -12.93
N ASP A 99 10.84 -4.61 -11.69
CA ASP A 99 11.50 -3.78 -10.68
C ASP A 99 12.65 -4.58 -10.08
N ASP A 100 13.89 -4.22 -10.43
CA ASP A 100 15.10 -4.89 -9.95
C ASP A 100 15.36 -4.61 -8.46
N THR A 101 14.74 -3.56 -7.92
CA THR A 101 14.89 -3.18 -6.50
C THR A 101 14.01 -4.07 -5.62
N LEU A 102 12.82 -4.41 -6.10
CA LEU A 102 11.87 -5.30 -5.41
C LEU A 102 11.93 -6.75 -5.88
N GLY A 103 12.56 -7.02 -7.02
CA GLY A 103 12.63 -8.34 -7.63
C GLY A 103 11.29 -8.83 -8.19
N CYS A 104 10.40 -7.94 -8.61
CA CYS A 104 9.04 -8.31 -9.04
C CYS A 104 8.64 -7.64 -10.36
N VAL A 105 7.86 -8.36 -11.18
CA VAL A 105 7.27 -7.80 -12.39
C VAL A 105 6.08 -6.94 -12.01
N ILE A 106 6.09 -5.70 -12.46
CA ILE A 106 5.04 -4.73 -12.18
C ILE A 106 3.92 -4.92 -13.20
N ALA A 107 2.72 -5.20 -12.69
CA ALA A 107 1.53 -5.29 -13.49
C ALA A 107 1.08 -3.90 -14.00
N VAL A 108 0.53 -3.87 -15.21
CA VAL A 108 -0.17 -2.70 -15.75
C VAL A 108 -1.53 -2.56 -15.08
N ASP A 109 -1.93 -1.33 -14.79
CA ASP A 109 -3.26 -0.99 -14.32
C ASP A 109 -4.31 -1.10 -15.45
N VAL A 110 -5.60 -0.92 -15.14
CA VAL A 110 -6.73 -0.94 -16.09
C VAL A 110 -6.56 0.05 -17.26
N CYS A 111 -5.83 1.15 -17.02
CA CYS A 111 -5.50 2.15 -18.03
C CYS A 111 -4.25 1.79 -18.87
N GLY A 112 -3.59 0.66 -18.60
CA GLY A 112 -2.34 0.24 -19.24
C GLY A 112 -1.08 0.94 -18.71
N GLY A 113 -1.21 1.76 -17.65
CA GLY A 113 -0.12 2.48 -17.03
C GLY A 113 0.55 1.68 -15.90
N VAL A 114 1.82 2.02 -15.62
CA VAL A 114 2.61 1.50 -14.50
C VAL A 114 3.08 2.67 -13.66
N LYS A 115 2.75 2.64 -12.37
CA LYS A 115 3.23 3.61 -11.38
C LYS A 115 4.62 3.23 -10.92
N LEU A 116 5.59 4.10 -11.19
CA LEU A 116 6.97 3.97 -10.78
C LEU A 116 7.19 4.53 -9.38
N VAL A 117 8.16 3.94 -8.70
CA VAL A 117 8.63 4.37 -7.39
C VAL A 117 9.95 5.14 -7.58
N PRO A 118 10.08 6.35 -7.00
CA PRO A 118 11.32 7.10 -7.09
C PRO A 118 12.53 6.30 -6.60
N ARG A 119 13.64 6.40 -7.33
CA ARG A 119 14.95 5.76 -7.12
C ARG A 119 14.96 4.25 -7.30
N HIS A 120 13.89 3.66 -7.81
CA HIS A 120 13.90 2.26 -8.20
C HIS A 120 14.57 2.07 -9.56
N LYS A 121 15.10 0.87 -9.71
CA LYS A 121 15.68 0.34 -10.94
C LYS A 121 14.69 -0.60 -11.60
N TYR A 122 14.51 -0.42 -12.89
CA TYR A 122 13.59 -1.17 -13.70
C TYR A 122 14.31 -1.74 -14.93
N THR A 123 13.97 -2.97 -15.27
CA THR A 123 14.38 -3.62 -16.51
C THR A 123 13.15 -3.93 -17.34
N VAL A 124 13.18 -3.58 -18.62
CA VAL A 124 12.12 -3.92 -19.56
C VAL A 124 12.26 -5.38 -19.93
N VAL A 125 11.24 -6.17 -19.63
CA VAL A 125 11.21 -7.62 -19.84
C VAL A 125 10.07 -8.01 -20.77
N GLU A 126 10.20 -9.18 -21.37
CA GLU A 126 9.16 -9.82 -22.19
C GLU A 126 9.00 -11.26 -21.73
N PHE A 127 7.77 -11.69 -21.47
CA PHE A 127 7.50 -13.09 -21.20
C PHE A 127 7.47 -13.86 -22.51
N VAL A 128 8.53 -14.63 -22.75
CA VAL A 128 8.55 -15.60 -23.83
C VAL A 128 7.90 -16.88 -23.34
N LEU A 129 6.61 -17.05 -23.66
CA LEU A 129 5.95 -18.34 -23.47
C LEU A 129 6.52 -19.32 -24.50
N SER A 130 7.30 -20.27 -24.01
CA SER A 130 7.78 -21.35 -24.87
C SER A 130 6.57 -22.12 -25.42
N PRO A 131 6.55 -22.46 -26.72
CA PRO A 131 5.48 -23.27 -27.28
C PRO A 131 5.38 -24.56 -26.48
N SER A 132 4.24 -24.75 -25.82
CA SER A 132 3.99 -25.95 -25.04
C SER A 132 3.96 -27.14 -25.97
N LYS A 133 4.79 -28.17 -25.67
CA LYS A 133 4.64 -29.50 -26.27
C LYS A 133 3.55 -30.31 -25.58
N ALA A 134 2.95 -29.79 -24.50
CA ALA A 134 1.86 -30.47 -23.85
C ALA A 134 0.66 -30.49 -24.81
N PRO A 135 0.02 -31.65 -25.01
CA PRO A 135 -1.18 -31.73 -25.83
C PRO A 135 -2.22 -30.77 -25.26
N ILE A 136 -2.85 -29.98 -26.14
CA ILE A 136 -3.99 -29.14 -25.77
C ILE A 136 -5.09 -30.11 -25.32
N PRO A 137 -5.64 -29.98 -24.10
CA PRO A 137 -6.75 -30.82 -23.67
C PRO A 137 -7.92 -30.61 -24.64
N GLU A 138 -8.32 -31.67 -25.35
CA GLU A 138 -9.36 -31.58 -26.39
C GLU A 138 -10.74 -31.25 -25.82
N CYS A 139 -10.91 -31.30 -24.50
CA CYS A 139 -12.11 -30.87 -23.80
C CYS A 139 -11.71 -30.27 -22.45
N PRO A 140 -12.39 -29.21 -21.97
CA PRO A 140 -12.33 -28.87 -20.56
C PRO A 140 -12.82 -30.10 -19.80
N CYS A 141 -11.92 -30.77 -19.10
CA CYS A 141 -12.29 -31.70 -18.04
C CYS A 141 -12.84 -30.85 -16.88
N TYR A 142 -14.04 -30.28 -17.07
CA TYR A 142 -14.85 -29.90 -15.93
C TYR A 142 -14.88 -31.14 -15.07
N HIS A 143 -14.32 -31.03 -13.86
CA HIS A 143 -14.54 -32.01 -12.84
C HIS A 143 -16.06 -32.17 -12.77
N THR A 144 -16.57 -33.28 -13.30
CA THR A 144 -17.98 -33.62 -13.15
C THR A 144 -18.06 -33.90 -11.67
N GLU A 145 -18.52 -32.91 -10.89
CA GLU A 145 -18.83 -33.13 -9.50
C GLU A 145 -19.65 -34.40 -9.47
N ARG A 146 -19.09 -35.47 -8.89
CA ARG A 146 -19.89 -36.65 -8.59
C ARG A 146 -21.02 -36.08 -7.77
N VAL A 147 -22.25 -36.17 -8.29
CA VAL A 147 -23.44 -35.82 -7.54
C VAL A 147 -23.50 -36.82 -6.40
N ALA A 148 -22.79 -36.54 -5.31
CA ALA A 148 -23.02 -37.15 -4.04
C ALA A 148 -24.38 -36.61 -3.62
N ARG A 149 -25.44 -37.24 -4.15
CA ARG A 149 -26.81 -36.99 -3.71
C ARG A 149 -26.84 -37.36 -2.24
N SER A 150 -26.61 -36.36 -1.39
CA SER A 150 -26.87 -36.45 0.03
C SER A 150 -28.28 -37.04 0.18
N LYS A 151 -28.42 -38.13 0.95
CA LYS A 151 -29.73 -38.75 1.25
C LYS A 151 -30.74 -37.74 1.86
N LYS A 152 -30.29 -36.53 2.23
CA LYS A 152 -31.14 -35.43 2.70
C LYS A 152 -31.95 -34.74 1.60
N CYS A 153 -31.61 -34.90 0.32
CA CYS A 153 -32.31 -34.24 -0.79
C CYS A 153 -33.50 -35.03 -1.34
N THR A 154 -33.83 -36.21 -0.78
CA THR A 154 -34.99 -37.02 -1.18
C THR A 154 -36.21 -36.88 -0.28
N GLY A 155 -36.17 -36.01 0.74
CA GLY A 155 -37.32 -35.76 1.62
C GLY A 155 -38.14 -34.58 1.14
N ASP A 156 -39.47 -34.70 1.16
CA ASP A 156 -40.35 -33.59 0.82
C ASP A 156 -40.15 -32.41 1.78
N VAL A 157 -40.29 -31.18 1.27
CA VAL A 157 -40.12 -29.91 2.00
C VAL A 157 -40.76 -29.90 3.41
N PRO A 158 -41.98 -30.44 3.63
CA PRO A 158 -42.59 -30.47 4.97
C PRO A 158 -41.78 -31.29 5.99
N THR A 159 -41.13 -32.36 5.53
CA THR A 159 -40.27 -33.24 6.33
C THR A 159 -39.01 -32.50 6.78
N TRP A 160 -38.47 -31.67 5.89
CA TRP A 160 -37.29 -30.86 6.15
C TRP A 160 -37.59 -29.76 7.17
N ILE A 161 -38.72 -29.06 7.01
CA ILE A 161 -39.20 -28.05 7.96
C ILE A 161 -39.41 -28.68 9.34
N ARG A 162 -40.02 -29.87 9.43
CA ARG A 162 -40.24 -30.56 10.71
C ARG A 162 -38.93 -30.95 11.38
N SER A 163 -37.95 -31.45 10.62
CA SER A 163 -36.62 -31.78 11.16
C SER A 163 -35.86 -30.54 11.64
N HIS A 164 -36.01 -29.41 10.96
CA HIS A 164 -35.35 -28.17 11.35
C HIS A 164 -35.98 -27.60 12.62
N ASN A 165 -37.32 -27.62 12.72
CA ASN A 165 -38.04 -27.18 13.92
C ASN A 165 -37.69 -28.03 15.15
N ASN A 166 -37.57 -29.36 15.01
CA ASN A 166 -37.12 -30.23 16.11
C ASN A 166 -35.71 -29.87 16.62
N SER A 167 -34.82 -29.40 15.74
CA SER A 167 -33.47 -28.95 16.12
C SER A 167 -33.53 -27.64 16.90
N ILE A 168 -34.38 -26.70 16.46
CA ILE A 168 -34.59 -25.41 17.13
C ILE A 168 -35.23 -25.62 18.50
N ASP A 169 -36.22 -26.50 18.62
CA ASP A 169 -36.85 -26.84 19.90
C ASP A 169 -35.84 -27.46 20.87
N GLY A 170 -34.93 -28.30 20.37
CA GLY A 170 -33.83 -28.88 21.13
C GLY A 170 -32.86 -27.82 21.67
N GLU A 171 -32.43 -26.87 20.84
CA GLU A 171 -31.58 -25.75 21.26
C GLU A 171 -32.28 -24.83 22.26
N THR A 172 -33.57 -24.56 22.05
CA THR A 172 -34.37 -23.71 22.93
C THR A 172 -34.54 -24.35 24.32
N ALA A 173 -34.79 -25.66 24.37
CA ALA A 173 -34.84 -26.42 25.61
C ALA A 173 -33.47 -26.50 26.32
N LEU A 174 -32.38 -26.55 25.57
CA LEU A 174 -31.02 -26.53 26.11
C LEU A 174 -30.66 -25.16 26.70
N MET A 175 -31.01 -24.07 26.00
CA MET A 175 -30.84 -22.69 26.46
C MET A 175 -31.65 -22.42 27.74
N LYS A 176 -32.89 -22.93 27.80
CA LYS A 176 -33.75 -22.81 29.00
C LYS A 176 -33.16 -23.56 30.19
N ARG A 177 -32.66 -24.78 29.99
CA ARG A 177 -31.94 -25.55 31.04
C ARG A 177 -30.69 -24.82 31.53
N ARG A 178 -29.87 -24.30 30.61
CA ARG A 178 -28.68 -23.52 30.97
C ARG A 178 -29.03 -22.28 31.80
N ARG A 179 -30.07 -21.53 31.44
CA ARG A 179 -30.50 -20.36 32.23
C ARG A 179 -30.94 -20.72 33.65
N ILE A 180 -31.65 -21.82 33.84
CA ILE A 180 -32.07 -22.29 35.17
C ILE A 180 -30.83 -22.66 36.00
N SER A 181 -29.92 -23.47 35.44
CA SER A 181 -28.68 -23.85 36.14
C SER A 181 -27.79 -22.65 36.49
N PHE A 182 -27.73 -21.62 35.64
CA PHE A 182 -27.00 -20.38 35.94
C PHE A 182 -27.71 -19.49 36.97
N GLY A 183 -29.03 -19.59 37.10
CA GLY A 183 -29.80 -18.89 38.14
C GLY A 183 -29.64 -19.53 39.52
N GLU A 184 -29.54 -20.86 39.59
CA GLU A 184 -29.31 -21.61 40.83
C GLU A 184 -27.88 -21.46 41.37
N LEU A 185 -26.90 -21.15 40.51
CA LEU A 185 -25.50 -20.91 40.90
C LEU A 185 -25.22 -19.48 41.41
N ASN A 186 -26.17 -18.55 41.26
CA ASN A 186 -26.03 -17.15 41.66
C ASN A 186 -26.98 -16.75 42.82
N MET A 187 -27.56 -17.74 43.52
CA MET A 187 -28.15 -17.60 44.85
C MET A 187 -27.26 -18.30 45.87
#